data_AF-A0A0P7BB25-F1
#
_entry.id   AF-A0A0P7BB25-F1
#
_cell.length_a   1.000
_cell.length_b   1.000
_cell.length_c   1.000
_cell.angle_alpha   90.00
_cell.angle_beta   90.00
_cell.angle_gamma   90.00
#
_symmetry.space_group_name_H-M   'P 1'
#
loop_
_entity.id
_entity.type
_entity.pdbx_description
1 polymer ?
#
loop_
_entity_poly.entity_id
_entity_poly.type
_entity_poly.pdbx_seq_one_letter_code
_entity_poly.pdbx_strand_id
1 'polypeptide(L)'
;MPPKQTAQPAKGCGTCRARRIRCDRVVPSCVRCTRAGRECDGYGLRLSWPRDGDRRRAVVGPNPAKQQHGGDAARELQWINVSSQDIEMHEYLADSSATFEFYLAPPKSIRDVMGRRRQAPQSSLPMSINWMPWRLDANEMDLLRYFETVAVSALSTFGHEQAELRALLIRMCFSDNTASANAVLKAVLALASVHQDGHQDQATQLKLGALRDLRMSMSNSDMCEVTAMKHVAAGMVLCSLEMQQPADAFNDWITYGCGIKHIIRTTQLIVSTNDNDSVVLLGWVHYHDVLGRFSMRHWRRTNLVGNCRQGVGSQIVDVGECFNSETPRPSSVAHEVLHLLSLVDEVILDPKHPEYHARDYRDRLSLLEWKLKKVPAMEPTDQRPLTPKSTIMAVVSELHRLATLTYLERASGNEYPESHKVANWTNKAFRILSKLKACRWLFPLLIFGSEAHSDERRKLLLDLMSRTEKETRGRSVECIRSLVESIWVQDDLAVGELVYVNKLEAVLSSYSLLPVFV
;
A
#
# COMPACT_ATOMS: atom_id res chain seq x y z
N MET A 1 4.68 -38.40 33.09
CA MET A 1 3.41 -38.29 33.84
C MET A 1 2.68 -37.05 33.32
N PRO A 2 1.45 -37.17 32.77
CA PRO A 2 0.69 -36.00 32.37
C PRO A 2 0.04 -35.34 33.61
N PRO A 3 -0.21 -34.02 33.59
CA PRO A 3 -0.81 -33.32 34.73
C PRO A 3 -2.29 -33.72 34.87
N LYS A 4 -2.71 -34.01 36.11
CA LYS A 4 -4.10 -34.24 36.47
C LYS A 4 -4.93 -32.97 36.21
N GLN A 5 -5.80 -33.01 35.21
CA GLN A 5 -6.91 -32.07 35.11
C GLN A 5 -7.88 -32.35 36.26
N THR A 6 -7.89 -31.51 37.29
CA THR A 6 -8.97 -31.51 38.28
C THR A 6 -10.19 -30.82 37.67
N ALA A 7 -11.02 -31.59 36.96
CA ALA A 7 -12.37 -31.15 36.62
C ALA A 7 -13.16 -30.93 37.91
N GLN A 8 -13.39 -29.67 38.29
CA GLN A 8 -14.28 -29.34 39.40
C GLN A 8 -15.69 -29.90 39.10
N PRO A 9 -16.36 -30.56 40.05
CA PRO A 9 -17.68 -31.12 39.81
C PRO A 9 -18.69 -30.01 39.49
N ALA A 10 -19.39 -30.18 38.36
CA ALA A 10 -20.41 -29.26 37.88
C ALA A 10 -21.42 -28.89 38.99
N LYS A 11 -21.66 -27.59 39.13
CA LYS A 11 -22.50 -26.99 40.17
C LYS A 11 -23.97 -27.36 39.89
N GLY A 12 -24.79 -27.49 40.94
CA GLY A 12 -26.22 -27.81 40.80
C GLY A 12 -27.00 -26.80 39.94
N CYS A 13 -28.24 -27.14 39.55
CA CYS A 13 -29.04 -26.29 38.67
C CYS A 13 -29.17 -24.84 39.19
N GLY A 14 -29.41 -23.89 38.28
CA GLY A 14 -29.49 -22.47 38.58
C GLY A 14 -30.44 -22.15 39.74
N THR A 15 -31.60 -22.81 39.77
CA THR A 15 -32.63 -22.62 40.81
C THR A 15 -32.20 -23.15 42.17
N CYS A 16 -31.63 -24.36 42.26
CA CYS A 16 -31.13 -24.90 43.53
C CYS A 16 -29.94 -24.10 44.07
N ARG A 17 -29.08 -23.61 43.16
CA ARG A 17 -27.92 -22.81 43.51
C ARG A 17 -28.31 -21.44 44.05
N ALA A 18 -29.30 -20.77 43.43
CA ALA A 18 -29.87 -19.53 43.95
C ALA A 18 -30.49 -19.72 45.34
N ARG A 19 -31.14 -20.88 45.56
CA ARG A 19 -31.73 -21.27 46.84
C ARG A 19 -30.71 -21.78 47.88
N ARG A 20 -29.43 -21.90 47.52
CA ARG A 20 -28.35 -22.48 48.36
C ARG A 20 -28.70 -23.88 48.91
N ILE A 21 -29.43 -24.69 48.14
CA ILE A 21 -29.75 -26.08 48.48
C ILE A 21 -28.99 -27.05 47.58
N ARG A 22 -28.69 -28.26 48.09
CA ARG A 22 -28.07 -29.32 47.29
C ARG A 22 -28.99 -29.70 46.12
N CYS A 23 -28.44 -29.85 44.92
CA CYS A 23 -29.19 -30.29 43.75
C CYS A 23 -28.99 -31.79 43.56
N ASP A 24 -30.06 -32.50 43.20
CA ASP A 24 -30.07 -33.93 42.86
C ASP A 24 -29.59 -34.22 41.44
N ARG A 25 -29.40 -33.18 40.60
CA ARG A 25 -28.77 -33.23 39.27
C ARG A 25 -29.51 -34.06 38.20
N VAL A 26 -30.79 -34.38 38.42
CA VAL A 26 -31.62 -35.00 37.38
C VAL A 26 -31.87 -34.00 36.24
N VAL A 27 -31.74 -34.47 35.00
CA VAL A 27 -31.94 -33.73 33.74
C VAL A 27 -33.26 -34.21 33.12
N PRO A 28 -34.10 -33.34 32.51
CA PRO A 28 -33.90 -31.90 32.25
C PRO A 28 -34.14 -31.00 33.48
N SER A 29 -34.94 -31.44 34.44
CA SER A 29 -35.32 -30.67 35.63
C SER A 29 -35.03 -31.44 36.91
N CYS A 30 -34.51 -30.73 37.93
CA CYS A 30 -34.17 -31.33 39.21
C CYS A 30 -35.43 -31.73 40.00
N VAL A 31 -35.43 -32.88 40.68
CA VAL A 31 -36.58 -33.38 41.46
C VAL A 31 -36.97 -32.39 42.57
N ARG A 32 -36.00 -31.70 43.17
CA ARG A 32 -36.28 -30.64 44.18
C ARG A 32 -36.98 -29.42 43.59
N CYS A 33 -36.76 -29.12 42.32
CA CYS A 33 -37.36 -28.02 41.60
C CYS A 33 -38.81 -28.40 41.28
N THR A 34 -38.99 -29.60 40.73
CA THR A 34 -40.30 -30.18 40.39
C THR A 34 -41.20 -30.33 41.61
N ARG A 35 -40.71 -30.92 42.71
CA ARG A 35 -41.50 -31.07 43.95
C ARG A 35 -41.85 -29.75 44.61
N ALA A 36 -41.04 -28.72 44.41
CA ALA A 36 -41.31 -27.39 44.93
C ALA A 36 -42.24 -26.57 44.02
N GLY A 37 -42.74 -27.16 42.91
CA GLY A 37 -43.57 -26.46 41.92
C GLY A 37 -42.85 -25.31 41.23
N ARG A 38 -41.53 -25.37 41.07
CA ARG A 38 -40.73 -24.30 40.46
C ARG A 38 -40.14 -24.73 39.13
N GLU A 39 -40.11 -23.80 38.19
CA GLU A 39 -39.37 -23.94 36.95
C GLU A 39 -37.87 -24.06 37.24
N CYS A 40 -37.22 -25.03 36.60
CA CYS A 40 -35.82 -25.35 36.79
C CYS A 40 -34.98 -24.61 35.74
N ASP A 41 -34.12 -23.69 36.17
CA ASP A 41 -33.23 -22.88 35.32
C ASP A 41 -32.12 -23.69 34.61
N GLY A 42 -32.21 -25.03 34.65
CA GLY A 42 -31.24 -25.94 34.07
C GLY A 42 -29.85 -25.88 34.70
N TYR A 43 -28.91 -26.56 34.04
CA TYR A 43 -27.51 -26.72 34.47
C TYR A 43 -26.53 -25.91 33.60
N GLY A 44 -27.04 -25.02 32.75
CA GLY A 44 -26.26 -24.25 31.79
C GLY A 44 -25.32 -23.21 32.42
N LEU A 45 -24.40 -22.70 31.59
CA LEU A 45 -23.48 -21.63 31.96
C LEU A 45 -24.27 -20.34 32.27
N ARG A 46 -24.13 -19.80 33.48
CA ARG A 46 -24.68 -18.49 33.85
C ARG A 46 -23.58 -17.43 33.82
N LEU A 47 -23.63 -16.56 32.83
CA LEU A 47 -22.79 -15.36 32.78
C LEU A 47 -23.27 -14.37 33.85
N SER A 48 -22.33 -13.73 34.54
CA SER A 48 -22.60 -12.63 35.46
C SER A 48 -21.64 -11.50 35.14
N TRP A 49 -22.16 -10.31 34.84
CA TRP A 49 -21.36 -9.13 34.57
C TRP A 49 -20.83 -8.53 35.88
N PRO A 50 -19.54 -8.12 35.95
CA PRO A 50 -19.01 -7.42 37.12
C PRO A 50 -19.80 -6.13 37.37
N ARG A 51 -20.09 -5.83 38.63
CA ARG A 51 -20.61 -4.51 39.03
C ARG A 51 -19.44 -3.53 39.15
N ASP A 52 -19.73 -2.23 39.05
CA ASP A 52 -18.73 -1.18 39.23
C ASP A 52 -17.95 -1.38 40.54
N GLY A 53 -16.63 -1.52 40.43
CA GLY A 53 -15.72 -1.74 41.56
C GLY A 53 -15.39 -3.21 41.91
N ASP A 54 -15.92 -4.21 41.22
CA ASP A 54 -15.63 -5.64 41.50
C ASP A 54 -14.25 -6.09 40.94
N ARG A 55 -13.18 -5.68 41.64
CA ARG A 55 -11.77 -6.00 41.31
C ARG A 55 -11.43 -7.50 41.39
N ARG A 56 -12.32 -8.35 41.92
CA ARG A 56 -12.07 -9.80 42.07
C ARG A 56 -12.46 -10.61 40.83
N ARG A 57 -13.28 -10.06 39.94
CA ARG A 57 -13.76 -10.73 38.71
C ARG A 57 -13.46 -9.98 37.42
N ALA A 58 -12.91 -8.78 37.50
CA ALA A 58 -12.32 -8.14 36.34
C ALA A 58 -11.03 -8.89 35.98
N VAL A 59 -10.96 -9.45 34.77
CA VAL A 59 -9.67 -9.71 34.15
C VAL A 59 -9.09 -8.33 33.83
N VAL A 60 -8.40 -7.75 34.80
CA VAL A 60 -7.57 -6.58 34.54
C VAL A 60 -6.33 -7.14 33.86
N GLY A 61 -6.28 -7.04 32.53
CA GLY A 61 -5.04 -7.29 31.80
C GLY A 61 -3.92 -6.49 32.46
N PRO A 62 -2.68 -7.02 32.51
CA PRO A 62 -1.57 -6.26 33.08
C PRO A 62 -1.51 -4.88 32.41
N ASN A 63 -1.51 -3.85 33.24
CA ASN A 63 -1.39 -2.46 32.86
C ASN A 63 -0.28 -2.34 31.78
N PRO A 64 -0.52 -1.77 30.58
CA PRO A 64 0.41 -1.84 29.44
C PRO A 64 1.74 -1.10 29.67
N ALA A 65 1.98 -0.53 30.85
CA ALA A 65 3.13 0.30 31.13
C ALA A 65 4.46 -0.45 31.36
N LYS A 66 4.51 -1.80 31.46
CA LYS A 66 5.76 -2.52 31.81
C LYS A 66 5.99 -3.90 31.15
N GLN A 67 5.72 -4.04 29.84
CA GLN A 67 6.31 -5.12 29.04
C GLN A 67 7.02 -4.56 27.81
N GLN A 68 8.22 -4.00 28.01
CA GLN A 68 9.14 -3.61 26.93
C GLN A 68 10.28 -4.62 26.73
N HIS A 69 10.17 -5.83 27.25
CA HIS A 69 11.16 -6.88 27.00
C HIS A 69 10.50 -8.10 26.35
N GLY A 70 10.81 -8.32 25.07
CA GLY A 70 10.39 -9.50 24.30
C GLY A 70 9.80 -9.24 22.91
N GLY A 71 10.20 -8.18 22.19
CA GLY A 71 9.68 -7.88 20.84
C GLY A 71 10.18 -8.80 19.71
N ASP A 72 11.12 -9.71 19.98
CA ASP A 72 11.65 -10.62 18.97
C ASP A 72 11.00 -12.02 18.99
N ALA A 73 10.49 -12.48 20.14
CA ALA A 73 9.86 -13.81 20.24
C ALA A 73 8.44 -13.86 19.64
N ALA A 74 7.70 -12.74 19.64
CA ALA A 74 6.38 -12.67 19.01
C ALA A 74 6.44 -12.61 17.47
N ARG A 75 7.61 -12.27 16.89
CA ARG A 75 7.84 -12.28 15.44
C ARG A 75 8.09 -13.67 14.86
N GLU A 76 8.35 -14.66 15.73
CA GLU A 76 8.54 -16.06 15.33
C GLU A 76 7.22 -16.81 15.10
N LEU A 77 6.08 -16.29 15.59
CA LEU A 77 4.75 -16.85 15.38
C LEU A 77 4.00 -16.00 14.34
N GLN A 78 4.00 -16.45 13.08
CA GLN A 78 3.29 -15.84 11.95
C GLN A 78 1.78 -16.14 12.00
N TRP A 79 1.07 -15.61 12.99
CA TRP A 79 -0.37 -15.80 13.12
C TRP A 79 -1.10 -14.52 12.72
N ILE A 80 -2.08 -14.64 11.83
CA ILE A 80 -2.95 -13.53 11.44
C ILE A 80 -3.93 -13.29 12.59
N ASN A 81 -3.96 -12.07 13.12
CA ASN A 81 -4.86 -11.70 14.22
C ASN A 81 -6.15 -11.09 13.67
N VAL A 82 -7.29 -11.55 14.16
CA VAL A 82 -8.61 -10.97 13.85
C VAL A 82 -9.01 -10.01 14.98
N SER A 83 -9.31 -8.77 14.63
CA SER A 83 -9.78 -7.73 15.55
C SER A 83 -11.30 -7.49 15.42
N SER A 84 -11.90 -6.73 16.35
CA SER A 84 -13.31 -6.36 16.27
C SER A 84 -13.63 -5.51 15.03
N GLN A 85 -12.69 -4.67 14.59
CA GLN A 85 -12.83 -3.89 13.36
C GLN A 85 -12.89 -4.79 12.12
N ASP A 86 -12.14 -5.91 12.14
CA ASP A 86 -12.15 -6.83 11.02
C ASP A 86 -13.48 -7.61 10.93
N ILE A 87 -14.11 -7.90 12.08
CA ILE A 87 -15.46 -8.49 12.14
C ILE A 87 -16.50 -7.50 11.61
N GLU A 88 -16.44 -6.24 12.00
CA GLU A 88 -17.35 -5.20 11.51
C GLU A 88 -17.21 -4.98 10.00
N MET A 89 -15.98 -4.95 9.48
CA MET A 89 -15.73 -4.93 8.04
C MET A 89 -16.31 -6.15 7.33
N HIS A 90 -16.21 -7.33 7.95
CA HIS A 90 -16.75 -8.56 7.39
C HIS A 90 -18.29 -8.54 7.32
N GLU A 91 -18.95 -8.09 8.38
CA GLU A 91 -20.41 -7.92 8.40
C GLU A 91 -20.87 -6.96 7.30
N TYR A 92 -20.14 -5.87 7.06
CA TYR A 92 -20.39 -4.96 5.93
C TYR A 92 -20.25 -5.65 4.58
N LEU A 93 -19.18 -6.41 4.37
CA LEU A 93 -18.94 -7.14 3.11
C LEU A 93 -19.97 -8.24 2.87
N ALA A 94 -20.51 -8.84 3.92
CA ALA A 94 -21.54 -9.87 3.85
C ALA A 94 -22.95 -9.30 3.55
N ASP A 95 -23.24 -8.05 3.95
CA ASP A 95 -24.52 -7.40 3.68
C ASP A 95 -24.54 -6.70 2.31
N SER A 96 -25.17 -7.35 1.33
CA SER A 96 -25.34 -6.84 -0.05
C SER A 96 -26.12 -5.51 -0.14
N SER A 97 -26.83 -5.12 0.92
CA SER A 97 -27.72 -3.95 0.98
C SER A 97 -27.16 -2.74 1.73
N ALA A 98 -26.01 -2.87 2.41
CA ALA A 98 -25.43 -1.80 3.20
C ALA A 98 -24.87 -0.67 2.31
N THR A 99 -25.47 0.53 2.40
CA THR A 99 -24.85 1.76 1.88
C THR A 99 -23.65 2.13 2.75
N PHE A 100 -22.57 2.60 2.12
CA PHE A 100 -21.33 3.06 2.76
C PHE A 100 -21.56 4.36 3.56
N GLU A 101 -22.49 4.36 4.51
CA GLU A 101 -22.86 5.55 5.30
C GLU A 101 -22.71 5.35 6.82
N PHE A 102 -22.13 4.23 7.28
CA PHE A 102 -21.98 3.99 8.71
C PHE A 102 -20.53 4.06 9.21
N TYR A 103 -20.40 4.71 10.36
CA TYR A 103 -19.19 5.14 11.04
C TYR A 103 -18.26 3.97 11.37
N LEU A 104 -17.29 3.70 10.49
CA LEU A 104 -16.05 3.06 10.94
C LEU A 104 -15.50 3.93 12.09
N ALA A 105 -15.39 3.33 13.28
CA ALA A 105 -14.56 3.81 14.38
C ALA A 105 -13.21 4.32 13.83
N PRO A 106 -12.52 5.28 14.49
CA PRO A 106 -11.42 6.01 13.89
C PRO A 106 -10.46 5.04 13.17
N PRO A 107 -10.16 5.32 11.89
CA PRO A 107 -9.36 4.41 11.06
C PRO A 107 -8.07 4.09 11.79
N LYS A 108 -7.54 2.86 11.61
CA LYS A 108 -6.20 2.52 12.09
C LYS A 108 -5.28 3.65 11.63
N SER A 109 -4.81 4.48 12.57
CA SER A 109 -3.71 5.37 12.24
C SER A 109 -2.56 4.44 11.88
N ILE A 110 -1.75 4.78 10.88
CA ILE A 110 -0.49 4.07 10.67
C ILE A 110 0.33 4.04 12.00
N ARG A 111 0.06 4.97 12.93
CA ARG A 111 0.57 4.96 14.32
C ARG A 111 0.06 3.82 15.20
N ASP A 112 -1.18 3.35 15.03
CA ASP A 112 -1.73 2.20 15.77
C ASP A 112 -1.11 0.88 15.31
N VAL A 113 -0.62 0.86 14.06
CA VAL A 113 0.17 -0.24 13.47
C VAL A 113 1.66 -0.11 13.81
N MET A 114 2.17 1.12 14.00
CA MET A 114 3.61 1.40 14.12
C MET A 114 4.01 2.11 15.42
N GLY A 115 4.52 1.34 16.37
CA GLY A 115 5.31 1.84 17.48
C GLY A 115 6.78 1.41 17.37
N ARG A 116 7.63 2.14 16.64
CA ARG A 116 9.10 2.24 16.88
C ARG A 116 9.79 3.22 15.92
N ARG A 117 10.36 4.31 16.48
CA ARG A 117 11.54 4.98 15.89
C ARG A 117 12.69 3.97 15.88
N ARG A 118 13.26 3.65 14.72
CA ARG A 118 14.54 2.93 14.63
C ARG A 118 15.63 3.95 14.35
N GLN A 119 16.55 4.10 15.30
CA GLN A 119 17.78 4.86 15.12
C GLN A 119 18.67 4.11 14.11
N ALA A 120 19.23 4.85 13.15
CA ALA A 120 20.14 4.31 12.15
C ALA A 120 21.50 3.96 12.79
N PRO A 121 22.14 2.85 12.40
CA PRO A 121 23.57 2.66 12.64
C PRO A 121 24.35 3.57 11.67
N GLN A 122 25.27 4.36 12.22
CA GLN A 122 26.22 5.16 11.45
C GLN A 122 27.13 4.23 10.65
N SER A 123 27.05 4.29 9.32
CA SER A 123 27.97 3.58 8.43
C SER A 123 28.86 4.57 7.69
N SER A 124 30.17 4.41 7.81
CA SER A 124 31.18 5.17 7.07
C SER A 124 31.05 4.92 5.56
N LEU A 125 30.82 5.99 4.80
CA LEU A 125 30.64 5.97 3.34
C LEU A 125 31.98 5.97 2.60
N PRO A 126 32.12 5.21 1.49
CA PRO A 126 33.33 5.22 0.65
C PRO A 126 33.44 6.45 -0.26
N MET A 127 34.69 6.81 -0.60
CA MET A 127 35.10 8.04 -1.25
C MET A 127 34.92 8.02 -2.79
N SER A 128 34.09 8.89 -3.40
CA SER A 128 34.29 9.45 -4.76
C SER A 128 33.21 10.49 -5.11
N ILE A 129 33.58 11.78 -5.16
CA ILE A 129 33.08 12.76 -6.15
C ILE A 129 34.28 13.66 -6.47
N ASN A 130 34.89 13.48 -7.64
CA ASN A 130 35.93 14.37 -8.16
C ASN A 130 35.27 15.22 -9.25
N TRP A 131 35.14 16.52 -8.98
CA TRP A 131 34.58 17.61 -9.80
C TRP A 131 33.11 18.00 -9.55
N MET A 132 32.93 19.18 -8.93
CA MET A 132 31.68 19.94 -8.89
C MET A 132 31.94 21.41 -9.27
N PRO A 133 31.08 22.05 -10.10
CA PRO A 133 31.25 23.46 -10.51
C PRO A 133 30.84 24.51 -9.46
N TRP A 134 30.28 24.11 -8.31
CA TRP A 134 29.62 25.01 -7.35
C TRP A 134 30.02 24.69 -5.89
N ARG A 135 29.94 25.68 -4.99
CA ARG A 135 30.16 25.49 -3.54
C ARG A 135 28.85 25.11 -2.85
N LEU A 136 28.61 23.82 -2.68
CA LEU A 136 27.73 23.32 -1.63
C LEU A 136 28.43 23.45 -0.28
N ASP A 137 27.68 23.64 0.81
CA ASP A 137 28.26 23.49 2.14
C ASP A 137 28.60 22.01 2.44
N ALA A 138 29.38 21.77 3.49
CA ALA A 138 29.83 20.41 3.82
C ALA A 138 28.66 19.45 4.09
N ASN A 139 27.56 19.94 4.65
CA ASN A 139 26.38 19.14 4.97
C ASN A 139 25.57 18.80 3.71
N GLU A 140 25.38 19.76 2.82
CA GLU A 140 24.73 19.56 1.52
C GLU A 140 25.51 18.56 0.65
N MET A 141 26.84 18.61 0.69
CA MET A 141 27.70 17.63 0.01
C MET A 141 27.50 16.20 0.56
N ASP A 142 27.44 16.05 1.88
CA ASP A 142 27.22 14.75 2.52
C ASP A 142 25.82 14.20 2.20
N LEU A 143 24.79 15.05 2.20
CA LEU A 143 23.44 14.68 1.80
C LEU A 143 23.36 14.28 0.32
N LEU A 144 24.02 15.01 -0.58
CA LEU A 144 24.05 14.68 -2.00
C LEU A 144 24.73 13.32 -2.24
N ARG A 145 25.84 13.06 -1.54
CA ARG A 145 26.54 11.78 -1.58
C ARG A 145 25.67 10.65 -1.03
N TYR A 146 24.98 10.90 0.08
CA TYR A 146 24.04 9.95 0.66
C TYR A 146 22.87 9.66 -0.28
N PHE A 147 22.37 10.68 -1.00
CA PHE A 147 21.38 10.48 -2.05
C PHE A 147 21.89 9.53 -3.13
N GLU A 148 23.05 9.83 -3.70
CA GLU A 148 23.63 9.08 -4.82
C GLU A 148 23.85 7.59 -4.49
N THR A 149 24.21 7.31 -3.23
CA THR A 149 24.59 5.97 -2.79
C THR A 149 23.47 5.20 -2.11
N VAL A 150 22.54 5.89 -1.43
CA VAL A 150 21.54 5.26 -0.56
C VAL A 150 20.12 5.80 -0.82
N ALA A 151 19.87 7.10 -0.64
CA ALA A 151 18.49 7.61 -0.59
C ALA A 151 17.75 7.56 -1.94
N VAL A 152 18.47 7.51 -3.05
CA VAL A 152 17.88 7.28 -4.38
C VAL A 152 17.08 5.97 -4.44
N SER A 153 17.38 4.98 -3.59
CA SER A 153 16.63 3.72 -3.49
C SER A 153 15.22 3.84 -2.94
N ALA A 154 14.89 5.02 -2.38
CA ALA A 154 13.56 5.37 -1.96
C ALA A 154 12.69 5.95 -3.10
N LEU A 155 13.29 6.18 -4.29
CA LEU A 155 12.57 6.56 -5.51
C LEU A 155 12.19 5.30 -6.30
N SER A 156 10.91 4.95 -6.26
CA SER A 156 10.40 3.80 -7.02
C SER A 156 10.32 4.11 -8.52
N THR A 157 11.02 3.29 -9.31
CA THR A 157 11.03 3.35 -10.79
C THR A 157 10.49 2.07 -11.41
N PHE A 158 10.02 2.20 -12.65
CA PHE A 158 9.54 1.08 -13.44
C PHE A 158 9.89 1.29 -14.92
N GLY A 159 10.30 0.24 -15.61
CA GLY A 159 10.68 0.28 -17.03
C GLY A 159 12.10 0.79 -17.33
N HIS A 160 12.79 1.36 -16.33
CA HIS A 160 14.13 1.96 -16.45
C HIS A 160 15.02 1.61 -15.26
N GLU A 161 16.33 1.63 -15.46
CA GLU A 161 17.27 1.38 -14.37
C GLU A 161 17.27 2.56 -13.39
N GLN A 162 17.31 2.26 -12.09
CA GLN A 162 17.40 3.28 -11.05
C GLN A 162 18.65 4.18 -11.21
N ALA A 163 19.72 3.63 -11.79
CA ALA A 163 20.93 4.37 -12.12
C ALA A 163 20.72 5.45 -13.19
N GLU A 164 19.80 5.23 -14.13
CA GLU A 164 19.45 6.20 -15.17
C GLU A 164 18.70 7.39 -14.57
N LEU A 165 17.70 7.15 -13.71
CA LEU A 165 17.00 8.21 -13.00
C LEU A 165 17.97 9.00 -12.11
N ARG A 166 18.87 8.31 -11.40
CA ARG A 166 19.90 8.96 -10.59
C ARG A 166 20.79 9.87 -11.43
N ALA A 167 21.32 9.37 -12.56
CA ALA A 167 22.17 10.16 -13.45
C ALA A 167 21.44 11.37 -14.03
N LEU A 168 20.16 11.20 -14.40
CA LEU A 168 19.29 12.27 -14.87
C LEU A 168 19.13 13.38 -13.82
N LEU A 169 18.74 13.03 -12.60
CA LEU A 169 18.53 13.99 -11.52
C LEU A 169 19.82 14.74 -11.17
N ILE A 170 20.96 14.05 -11.09
CA ILE A 170 22.27 14.69 -10.83
C ILE A 170 22.63 15.67 -11.94
N ARG A 171 22.44 15.32 -13.22
CA ARG A 171 22.67 16.25 -14.33
C ARG A 171 21.73 17.46 -14.27
N MET A 172 20.46 17.28 -13.92
CA MET A 172 19.51 18.39 -13.75
C MET A 172 19.90 19.33 -12.61
N CYS A 173 20.38 18.81 -11.48
CA CYS A 173 20.87 19.62 -10.36
C CYS A 173 22.02 20.56 -10.76
N PHE A 174 22.85 20.15 -11.71
CA PHE A 174 24.09 20.87 -12.06
C PHE A 174 24.16 21.38 -13.49
N SER A 175 23.05 21.34 -14.23
CA SER A 175 23.02 21.78 -15.63
C SER A 175 23.27 23.28 -15.79
N ASP A 176 22.83 24.11 -14.84
CA ASP A 176 22.93 25.56 -14.84
C ASP A 176 22.62 26.14 -13.44
N ASN A 177 22.71 27.45 -13.28
CA ASN A 177 22.37 28.17 -12.04
C ASN A 177 20.94 28.75 -12.07
N THR A 178 20.01 28.05 -12.72
CA THR A 178 18.60 28.50 -12.79
C THR A 178 17.83 28.12 -11.53
N ALA A 179 16.75 28.85 -11.25
CA ALA A 179 15.86 28.51 -10.14
C ALA A 179 15.28 27.08 -10.29
N SER A 180 14.98 26.62 -11.50
CA SER A 180 14.48 25.26 -11.72
C SER A 180 15.53 24.17 -11.43
N ALA A 181 16.81 24.39 -11.72
CA ALA A 181 17.88 23.45 -11.34
C ALA A 181 18.10 23.42 -9.82
N ASN A 182 18.10 24.59 -9.18
CA ASN A 182 18.21 24.72 -7.72
C ASN A 182 17.03 24.05 -7.00
N ALA A 183 15.83 24.09 -7.58
CA ALA A 183 14.68 23.39 -7.06
C ALA A 183 14.87 21.86 -7.04
N VAL A 184 15.41 21.28 -8.12
CA VAL A 184 15.70 19.84 -8.19
C VAL A 184 16.73 19.46 -7.11
N LEU A 185 17.81 20.24 -7.00
CA LEU A 185 18.85 20.03 -6.01
C LEU A 185 18.29 20.05 -4.58
N LYS A 186 17.54 21.09 -4.22
CA LYS A 186 16.92 21.21 -2.88
C LYS A 186 15.92 20.08 -2.60
N ALA A 187 15.15 19.65 -3.59
CA ALA A 187 14.24 18.50 -3.45
C ALA A 187 15.01 17.19 -3.19
N VAL A 188 16.09 16.95 -3.93
CA VAL A 188 16.98 15.78 -3.75
C VAL A 188 17.63 15.79 -2.36
N LEU A 189 18.15 16.93 -1.91
CA LEU A 189 18.73 17.08 -0.58
C LEU A 189 17.67 16.90 0.52
N ALA A 190 16.44 17.42 0.32
CA ALA A 190 15.34 17.22 1.25
C ALA A 190 15.01 15.74 1.42
N LEU A 191 14.91 14.99 0.32
CA LEU A 191 14.65 13.55 0.35
C LEU A 191 15.78 12.80 1.06
N ALA A 192 17.04 13.13 0.78
CA ALA A 192 18.19 12.53 1.45
C ALA A 192 18.16 12.78 2.97
N SER A 193 17.87 14.03 3.36
CA SER A 193 17.76 14.43 4.77
C SER A 193 16.64 13.66 5.47
N VAL A 194 15.46 13.52 4.84
CA VAL A 194 14.35 12.73 5.39
C VAL A 194 14.70 11.25 5.51
N HIS A 195 15.34 10.70 4.48
CA HIS A 195 15.72 9.29 4.46
C HIS A 195 16.82 8.95 5.48
N GLN A 196 17.67 9.91 5.84
CA GLN A 196 18.76 9.72 6.80
C GLN A 196 18.29 9.87 8.25
N ASP A 197 17.69 11.02 8.56
CA ASP A 197 17.45 11.47 9.94
C ASP A 197 15.96 11.55 10.31
N GLY A 198 15.07 11.34 9.32
CA GLY A 198 13.62 11.48 9.47
C GLY A 198 13.13 12.90 9.22
N HIS A 199 11.99 13.27 9.77
CA HIS A 199 11.47 14.63 9.60
C HIS A 199 12.10 15.58 10.61
N GLN A 200 12.98 16.47 10.11
CA GLN A 200 13.60 17.55 10.87
C GLN A 200 13.47 18.90 10.16
N ASP A 201 13.77 19.98 10.88
CA ASP A 201 13.69 21.36 10.37
C ASP A 201 14.50 21.57 9.09
N GLN A 202 15.68 20.96 8.98
CA GLN A 202 16.51 21.07 7.77
C GLN A 202 15.78 20.52 6.53
N ALA A 203 15.15 19.35 6.62
CA ALA A 203 14.38 18.77 5.53
C ALA A 203 13.20 19.66 5.13
N THR A 204 12.50 20.24 6.12
CA THR A 204 11.41 21.20 5.91
C THR A 204 11.90 22.47 5.22
N GLN A 205 13.05 23.01 5.63
CA GLN A 205 13.66 24.18 5.00
C GLN A 205 14.06 23.91 3.55
N LEU A 206 14.67 22.75 3.26
CA LEU A 206 15.04 22.35 1.90
C LEU A 206 13.79 22.19 1.02
N LYS A 207 12.74 21.52 1.52
CA LYS A 207 11.44 21.40 0.83
C LYS A 207 10.83 22.77 0.50
N LEU A 208 10.75 23.66 1.48
CA LEU A 208 10.23 25.02 1.28
C LEU A 208 11.10 25.84 0.31
N GLY A 209 12.42 25.65 0.36
CA GLY A 209 13.36 26.25 -0.57
C GLY A 209 13.14 25.78 -2.01
N ALA A 210 12.92 24.48 -2.22
CA ALA A 210 12.60 23.94 -3.54
C ALA A 210 11.30 24.53 -4.09
N LEU A 211 10.24 24.60 -3.28
CA LEU A 211 8.97 25.21 -3.68
C LEU A 211 9.09 26.70 -4.04
N ARG A 212 9.87 27.46 -3.28
CA ARG A 212 10.16 28.87 -3.59
C ARG A 212 10.88 29.00 -4.93
N ASP A 213 11.88 28.17 -5.18
CA ASP A 213 12.63 28.18 -6.44
C ASP A 213 11.78 27.79 -7.65
N LEU A 214 10.88 26.80 -7.52
CA LEU A 214 9.91 26.47 -8.55
C LEU A 214 9.01 27.67 -8.86
N ARG A 215 8.46 28.31 -7.83
CA ARG A 215 7.62 29.50 -7.99
C ARG A 215 8.36 30.66 -8.66
N MET A 216 9.61 30.89 -8.28
CA MET A 216 10.46 31.91 -8.91
C MET A 216 10.69 31.59 -10.39
N SER A 217 10.91 30.33 -10.73
CA SER A 217 11.08 29.90 -12.12
C SER A 217 9.82 30.08 -12.98
N MET A 218 8.62 29.99 -12.40
CA MET A 218 7.34 30.20 -13.13
C MET A 218 7.04 31.67 -13.39
N SER A 219 7.71 32.60 -12.71
CA SER A 219 7.44 34.04 -12.84
C SER A 219 8.00 34.63 -14.15
N ASN A 220 8.76 33.85 -14.92
CA ASN A 220 9.26 34.21 -16.24
C ASN A 220 8.30 33.63 -17.31
N SER A 221 7.74 34.50 -18.16
CA SER A 221 6.48 34.25 -18.88
C SER A 221 6.50 33.31 -20.09
N ASP A 222 7.41 32.33 -20.16
CA ASP A 222 7.27 31.14 -21.01
C ASP A 222 8.24 30.04 -20.53
N MET A 223 7.71 28.87 -20.17
CA MET A 223 8.52 27.74 -19.72
C MET A 223 8.97 26.88 -20.90
N CYS A 224 10.28 26.90 -21.21
CA CYS A 224 10.85 25.99 -22.20
C CYS A 224 10.86 24.52 -21.70
N GLU A 225 10.95 23.57 -22.63
CA GLU A 225 10.96 22.12 -22.37
C GLU A 225 11.96 21.70 -21.27
N VAL A 226 13.20 22.21 -21.33
CA VAL A 226 14.24 21.90 -20.34
C VAL A 226 13.85 22.38 -18.94
N THR A 227 13.24 23.57 -18.84
CA THR A 227 12.74 24.10 -17.56
C THR A 227 11.56 23.26 -17.08
N ALA A 228 10.64 22.89 -17.96
CA ALA A 228 9.50 22.04 -17.63
C ALA A 228 9.94 20.65 -17.11
N MET A 229 10.94 20.03 -17.74
CA MET A 229 11.50 18.77 -17.24
C MET A 229 12.08 18.88 -15.83
N LYS A 230 12.78 19.98 -15.50
CA LYS A 230 13.28 20.22 -14.14
C LYS A 230 12.14 20.43 -13.13
N HIS A 231 11.07 21.12 -13.52
CA HIS A 231 9.86 21.25 -12.69
C HIS A 231 9.20 19.90 -12.43
N VAL A 232 9.05 19.07 -13.45
CA VAL A 232 8.52 17.70 -13.34
C VAL A 232 9.43 16.86 -12.43
N ALA A 233 10.74 16.91 -12.60
CA ALA A 233 11.70 16.17 -11.78
C ALA A 233 11.67 16.59 -10.30
N ALA A 234 11.73 17.89 -10.01
CA ALA A 234 11.62 18.41 -8.65
C ALA A 234 10.26 18.04 -8.03
N GLY A 235 9.17 18.18 -8.78
CA GLY A 235 7.84 17.78 -8.37
C GLY A 235 7.75 16.30 -8.01
N MET A 236 8.31 15.40 -8.83
CA MET A 236 8.31 13.96 -8.59
C MET A 236 9.13 13.56 -7.35
N VAL A 237 10.28 14.22 -7.11
CA VAL A 237 11.09 14.00 -5.90
C VAL A 237 10.34 14.47 -4.66
N LEU A 238 9.70 15.65 -4.70
CA LEU A 238 8.86 16.16 -3.60
C LEU A 238 7.64 15.25 -3.37
N CYS A 239 7.00 14.78 -4.44
CA CYS A 239 5.90 13.80 -4.39
C CYS A 239 6.34 12.53 -3.66
N SER A 240 7.50 11.98 -4.03
CA SER A 240 8.07 10.77 -3.39
C SER A 240 8.45 11.01 -1.92
N LEU A 241 8.91 12.22 -1.58
CA LEU A 241 9.17 12.62 -0.18
C LEU A 241 7.88 12.63 0.64
N GLU A 242 6.79 13.19 0.10
CA GLU A 242 5.47 13.18 0.78
C GLU A 242 4.93 11.76 0.94
N MET A 243 5.10 10.88 -0.04
CA MET A 243 4.70 9.47 0.07
C MET A 243 5.42 8.73 1.21
N GLN A 244 6.57 9.23 1.66
CA GLN A 244 7.34 8.66 2.78
C GLN A 244 6.94 9.25 4.14
N GLN A 245 6.06 10.26 4.20
CA GLN A 245 5.64 10.93 5.43
C GLN A 245 4.77 10.06 6.37
N PRO A 246 4.70 10.39 7.67
CA PRO A 246 3.91 9.62 8.62
C PRO A 246 2.41 9.92 8.47
N ALA A 247 1.58 9.05 9.07
CA ALA A 247 0.10 8.99 9.03
C ALA A 247 -0.68 10.32 9.16
N ASP A 248 -0.04 11.35 9.70
CA ASP A 248 -0.65 12.64 10.02
C ASP A 248 -0.56 13.64 8.85
N ALA A 249 0.19 13.31 7.79
CA ALA A 249 0.28 14.11 6.58
C ALA A 249 -0.98 13.91 5.73
N PHE A 250 -1.59 15.00 5.26
CA PHE A 250 -2.65 14.94 4.25
C PHE A 250 -2.13 14.24 2.98
N ASN A 251 -3.01 13.87 2.05
CA ASN A 251 -2.63 13.31 0.75
C ASN A 251 -1.95 14.37 -0.16
N ASP A 252 -0.99 15.13 0.38
CA ASP A 252 -0.29 16.24 -0.26
C ASP A 252 0.48 15.77 -1.49
N TRP A 253 0.95 14.52 -1.51
CA TRP A 253 1.55 13.91 -2.70
C TRP A 253 0.64 13.99 -3.94
N ILE A 254 -0.69 13.91 -3.76
CA ILE A 254 -1.66 14.08 -4.86
C ILE A 254 -1.52 15.46 -5.47
N THR A 255 -1.36 16.51 -4.65
CA THR A 255 -1.21 17.89 -5.14
C THR A 255 0.03 18.05 -6.01
N TYR A 256 1.15 17.40 -5.66
CA TYR A 256 2.36 17.37 -6.49
C TYR A 256 2.09 16.63 -7.79
N GLY A 257 1.46 15.44 -7.74
CA GLY A 257 1.06 14.68 -8.93
C GLY A 257 0.21 15.52 -9.90
N CYS A 258 -0.79 16.23 -9.38
CA CYS A 258 -1.65 17.10 -10.18
C CYS A 258 -0.89 18.29 -10.78
N GLY A 259 -0.01 18.93 -10.00
CA GLY A 259 0.85 20.01 -10.50
C GLY A 259 1.76 19.57 -11.63
N ILE A 260 2.36 18.37 -11.51
CA ILE A 260 3.22 17.77 -12.54
C ILE A 260 2.43 17.53 -13.83
N LYS A 261 1.23 16.94 -13.73
CA LYS A 261 0.35 16.70 -14.89
C LYS A 261 -0.09 17.99 -15.56
N HIS A 262 -0.37 19.03 -14.76
CA HIS A 262 -0.69 20.35 -15.28
C HIS A 262 0.49 20.95 -16.07
N ILE A 263 1.71 20.90 -15.51
CA ILE A 263 2.92 21.37 -16.20
C ILE A 263 3.10 20.64 -17.53
N ILE A 264 3.05 19.30 -17.52
CA ILE A 264 3.21 18.46 -18.73
C ILE A 264 2.23 18.88 -19.84
N ARG A 265 0.97 19.17 -19.50
CA ARG A 265 -0.05 19.61 -20.47
C ARG A 265 0.21 21.02 -20.98
N THR A 266 0.45 21.96 -20.08
CA THR A 266 0.63 23.37 -20.41
C THR A 266 1.86 23.57 -21.30
N THR A 267 2.93 22.81 -21.06
CA THR A 267 4.16 22.89 -21.86
C THR A 267 4.22 21.86 -23.00
N GLN A 268 3.15 21.07 -23.20
CA GLN A 268 3.05 20.02 -24.23
C GLN A 268 4.27 19.09 -24.26
N LEU A 269 4.75 18.65 -23.09
CA LEU A 269 5.88 17.73 -23.02
C LEU A 269 5.51 16.41 -23.69
N ILE A 270 6.32 16.01 -24.67
CA ILE A 270 6.19 14.73 -25.36
C ILE A 270 7.34 13.81 -24.98
N VAL A 271 7.10 12.51 -25.06
CA VAL A 271 8.20 11.55 -24.99
C VAL A 271 8.93 11.58 -26.33
N SER A 272 10.17 12.09 -26.33
CA SER A 272 11.02 12.06 -27.50
C SER A 272 11.82 10.76 -27.52
N THR A 273 11.60 9.91 -28.53
CA THR A 273 12.31 8.62 -28.64
C THR A 273 13.83 8.78 -28.82
N ASN A 274 14.28 9.98 -29.19
CA ASN A 274 15.70 10.31 -29.35
C ASN A 274 16.32 10.86 -28.06
N ASP A 275 15.49 11.23 -27.06
CA ASP A 275 15.95 11.76 -25.78
C ASP A 275 15.64 10.79 -24.65
N ASN A 276 16.69 10.11 -24.18
CA ASN A 276 16.62 9.18 -23.07
C ASN A 276 16.12 9.86 -21.77
N ASP A 277 16.36 11.16 -21.62
CA ASP A 277 15.99 11.92 -20.41
C ASP A 277 14.48 12.06 -20.29
N SER A 278 13.82 12.47 -21.38
CA SER A 278 12.35 12.54 -21.46
C SER A 278 11.70 11.18 -21.21
N VAL A 279 12.28 10.10 -21.76
CA VAL A 279 11.79 8.72 -21.60
C VAL A 279 11.84 8.28 -20.14
N VAL A 280 12.97 8.47 -19.46
CA VAL A 280 13.14 8.09 -18.05
C VAL A 280 12.23 8.91 -17.14
N LEU A 281 12.17 10.24 -17.34
CA LEU A 281 11.37 11.11 -16.50
C LEU A 281 9.87 10.90 -16.68
N LEU A 282 9.38 10.90 -17.91
CA LEU A 282 7.95 10.73 -18.19
C LEU A 282 7.50 9.29 -17.94
N GLY A 283 8.38 8.30 -18.11
CA GLY A 283 8.15 6.93 -17.66
C GLY A 283 7.97 6.83 -16.14
N TRP A 284 8.76 7.58 -15.37
CA TRP A 284 8.62 7.68 -13.92
C TRP A 284 7.28 8.32 -13.52
N VAL A 285 6.90 9.43 -14.17
CA VAL A 285 5.58 10.07 -13.97
C VAL A 285 4.44 9.11 -14.32
N HIS A 286 4.51 8.44 -15.47
CA HIS A 286 3.48 7.51 -15.92
C HIS A 286 3.27 6.35 -14.95
N TYR A 287 4.35 5.81 -14.38
CA TYR A 287 4.26 4.76 -13.36
C TYR A 287 3.49 5.20 -12.12
N HIS A 288 3.81 6.38 -11.59
CA HIS A 288 3.15 6.94 -10.41
C HIS A 288 1.69 7.32 -10.69
N ASP A 289 1.40 7.85 -11.88
CA ASP A 289 0.04 8.18 -12.29
C ASP A 289 -0.87 6.95 -12.35
N VAL A 290 -0.43 5.88 -13.02
CA VAL A 290 -1.23 4.65 -13.17
C VAL A 290 -1.51 4.00 -11.81
N LEU A 291 -0.52 3.87 -10.95
CA LEU A 291 -0.73 3.27 -9.63
C LEU A 291 -1.48 4.19 -8.66
N GLY A 292 -1.35 5.51 -8.82
CA GLY A 292 -2.18 6.48 -8.13
C GLY A 292 -3.66 6.34 -8.51
N ARG A 293 -3.96 6.17 -9.81
CA ARG A 293 -5.32 5.89 -10.31
C ARG A 293 -5.88 4.59 -9.75
N PHE A 294 -5.10 3.51 -9.77
CA PHE A 294 -5.50 2.24 -9.16
C PHE A 294 -5.89 2.44 -7.69
N SER A 295 -5.06 3.15 -6.92
CA SER A 295 -5.32 3.43 -5.50
C SER A 295 -6.62 4.22 -5.31
N MET A 296 -6.79 5.28 -6.09
CA MET A 296 -7.97 6.15 -6.02
C MET A 296 -9.27 5.42 -6.38
N ARG A 297 -9.22 4.53 -7.37
CA ARG A 297 -10.38 3.73 -7.79
C ARG A 297 -10.96 2.94 -6.62
N HIS A 298 -10.09 2.34 -5.80
CA HIS A 298 -10.51 1.48 -4.70
C HIS A 298 -10.66 2.23 -3.37
N TRP A 299 -10.18 3.47 -3.27
CA TRP A 299 -10.27 4.25 -2.03
C TRP A 299 -11.52 5.14 -2.02
N ARG A 300 -12.66 4.58 -1.59
CA ARG A 300 -13.98 5.22 -1.60
C ARG A 300 -14.25 6.08 -0.36
N ARG A 301 -13.43 7.10 -0.08
CA ARG A 301 -13.73 8.10 0.98
C ARG A 301 -14.50 9.30 0.43
N THR A 302 -15.82 9.21 0.44
CA THR A 302 -16.76 10.25 -0.03
C THR A 302 -16.66 11.60 0.70
N ASN A 303 -15.97 11.71 1.86
CA ASN A 303 -16.00 12.92 2.69
C ASN A 303 -14.68 13.69 2.85
N LEU A 304 -13.54 13.23 2.30
CA LEU A 304 -12.27 13.98 2.43
C LEU A 304 -12.04 15.03 1.35
N VAL A 305 -12.68 14.91 0.18
CA VAL A 305 -12.67 15.98 -0.84
C VAL A 305 -13.40 17.25 -0.32
N GLY A 306 -14.25 17.10 0.71
CA GLY A 306 -14.95 18.21 1.36
C GLY A 306 -14.12 19.00 2.38
N ASN A 307 -13.01 18.48 2.90
CA ASN A 307 -12.27 19.12 4.01
C ASN A 307 -10.86 19.64 3.64
N CYS A 308 -10.41 19.48 2.40
CA CYS A 308 -9.39 20.37 1.81
C CYS A 308 -9.94 21.79 1.52
N ARG A 309 -11.02 22.22 2.20
CA ARG A 309 -11.75 23.48 1.96
C ARG A 309 -11.33 24.63 2.85
N GLN A 310 -10.35 24.47 3.76
CA GLN A 310 -9.93 25.55 4.66
C GLN A 310 -8.41 25.70 4.70
N GLY A 311 -7.86 26.16 3.57
CA GLY A 311 -6.56 26.80 3.49
C GLY A 311 -6.69 28.00 2.56
N VAL A 312 -6.57 29.20 3.12
CA VAL A 312 -6.80 30.49 2.45
C VAL A 312 -6.06 30.59 1.11
N GLY A 313 -6.82 30.72 0.01
CA GLY A 313 -6.33 31.33 -1.24
C GLY A 313 -5.68 30.45 -2.32
N SER A 314 -5.84 29.13 -2.33
CA SER A 314 -5.34 28.28 -3.42
C SER A 314 -6.47 27.78 -4.32
N GLN A 315 -6.30 27.89 -5.64
CA GLN A 315 -7.20 27.28 -6.63
C GLN A 315 -7.40 25.80 -6.29
N ILE A 316 -8.67 25.40 -6.23
CA ILE A 316 -9.11 24.06 -5.84
C ILE A 316 -8.65 23.09 -6.93
N VAL A 317 -7.72 22.19 -6.59
CA VAL A 317 -7.39 21.05 -7.47
C VAL A 317 -8.50 20.02 -7.26
N ASP A 318 -9.38 19.85 -8.25
CA ASP A 318 -10.29 18.71 -8.27
C ASP A 318 -9.46 17.44 -8.43
N VAL A 319 -9.34 16.69 -7.34
CA VAL A 319 -8.59 15.43 -7.30
C VAL A 319 -9.16 14.42 -8.30
N GLY A 320 -10.47 14.42 -8.53
CA GLY A 320 -11.11 13.55 -9.52
C GLY A 320 -10.68 13.90 -10.95
N GLU A 321 -10.73 15.18 -11.31
CA GLU A 321 -10.29 15.66 -12.62
C GLU A 321 -8.79 15.43 -12.86
N CYS A 322 -7.99 15.60 -11.81
CA CYS A 322 -6.56 15.34 -11.86
C CYS A 322 -6.22 13.90 -12.24
N PHE A 323 -6.92 12.90 -11.71
CA PHE A 323 -6.66 11.50 -12.04
C PHE A 323 -7.25 11.06 -13.40
N ASN A 324 -8.31 11.70 -13.89
CA ASN A 324 -8.99 11.34 -15.15
C ASN A 324 -8.23 11.66 -16.44
N SER A 325 -7.02 12.18 -16.32
CA SER A 325 -6.39 12.90 -17.42
C SER A 325 -5.05 12.26 -17.77
N GLU A 326 -4.85 11.84 -19.03
CA GLU A 326 -3.72 10.99 -19.40
C GLU A 326 -2.36 11.69 -19.26
N THR A 327 -1.33 10.89 -18.99
CA THR A 327 0.08 11.28 -19.01
C THR A 327 0.78 10.72 -20.25
N PRO A 328 1.75 11.44 -20.85
CA PRO A 328 2.59 10.89 -21.90
C PRO A 328 3.24 9.57 -21.47
N ARG A 329 3.24 8.59 -22.37
CA ARG A 329 3.81 7.25 -22.11
C ARG A 329 5.01 6.99 -23.01
N PRO A 330 6.10 6.41 -22.51
CA PRO A 330 7.15 5.89 -23.39
C PRO A 330 6.74 4.59 -24.09
N SER A 331 7.35 4.32 -25.25
CA SER A 331 7.04 3.15 -26.11
C SER A 331 7.67 1.83 -25.62
N SER A 332 7.95 1.69 -24.31
CA SER A 332 8.60 0.50 -23.77
C SER A 332 7.58 -0.61 -23.46
N VAL A 333 8.00 -1.87 -23.56
CA VAL A 333 7.15 -3.03 -23.22
C VAL A 333 6.64 -2.94 -21.78
N ALA A 334 7.48 -2.47 -20.86
CA ALA A 334 7.10 -2.27 -19.47
C ALA A 334 5.93 -1.27 -19.39
N HIS A 335 6.04 -0.10 -20.01
CA HIS A 335 4.98 0.92 -19.96
C HIS A 335 3.73 0.56 -20.78
N GLU A 336 3.83 -0.35 -21.74
CA GLU A 336 2.64 -0.95 -22.36
C GLU A 336 1.81 -1.75 -21.35
N VAL A 337 2.45 -2.51 -20.44
CA VAL A 337 1.73 -3.21 -19.36
C VAL A 337 1.02 -2.24 -18.42
N LEU A 338 1.67 -1.13 -18.05
CA LEU A 338 1.06 -0.10 -17.21
C LEU A 338 -0.10 0.62 -17.90
N HIS A 339 0.05 0.92 -19.18
CA HIS A 339 -1.04 1.51 -19.96
C HIS A 339 -2.24 0.55 -20.02
N LEU A 340 -2.00 -0.74 -20.24
CA LEU A 340 -3.08 -1.73 -20.20
C LEU A 340 -3.71 -1.84 -18.81
N LEU A 341 -2.93 -1.76 -17.72
CA LEU A 341 -3.48 -1.67 -16.37
C LEU A 341 -4.39 -0.45 -16.20
N SER A 342 -3.98 0.71 -16.72
CA SER A 342 -4.76 1.93 -16.62
C SER A 342 -6.10 1.81 -17.36
N LEU A 343 -6.11 1.18 -18.53
CA LEU A 343 -7.35 0.88 -19.26
C LEU A 343 -8.22 -0.15 -18.52
N VAL A 344 -7.61 -1.14 -17.86
CA VAL A 344 -8.35 -2.10 -17.03
C VAL A 344 -9.05 -1.37 -15.88
N ASP A 345 -8.36 -0.46 -15.19
CA ASP A 345 -8.95 0.35 -14.11
C ASP A 345 -10.10 1.25 -14.59
N GLU A 346 -10.08 1.70 -15.83
CA GLU A 346 -11.18 2.49 -16.41
C GLU A 346 -12.37 1.62 -16.84
N VAL A 347 -12.11 0.40 -17.35
CA VAL A 347 -13.14 -0.46 -17.91
C VAL A 347 -13.92 -1.24 -16.85
N ILE A 348 -13.31 -1.65 -15.74
CA ILE A 348 -14.00 -2.47 -14.73
C ILE A 348 -15.23 -1.74 -14.18
N LEU A 349 -16.38 -2.40 -14.27
CA LEU A 349 -17.65 -1.89 -13.77
C LEU A 349 -17.99 -2.51 -12.41
N ASP A 350 -18.74 -1.76 -11.59
CA ASP A 350 -19.39 -2.32 -10.39
C ASP A 350 -20.40 -3.41 -10.82
N PRO A 351 -20.50 -4.56 -10.13
CA PRO A 351 -21.50 -5.58 -10.45
C PRO A 351 -22.95 -5.08 -10.49
N LYS A 352 -23.25 -3.97 -9.78
CA LYS A 352 -24.57 -3.33 -9.78
C LYS A 352 -24.80 -2.42 -11.00
N HIS A 353 -23.77 -2.18 -11.83
CA HIS A 353 -23.87 -1.29 -12.99
C HIS A 353 -24.74 -1.91 -14.10
N PRO A 354 -25.67 -1.16 -14.74
CA PRO A 354 -26.57 -1.70 -15.77
C PRO A 354 -25.85 -2.38 -16.95
N GLU A 355 -24.68 -1.87 -17.32
CA GLU A 355 -23.88 -2.40 -18.43
C GLU A 355 -22.96 -3.57 -18.04
N TYR A 356 -22.94 -4.00 -16.77
CA TYR A 356 -22.05 -5.05 -16.29
C TYR A 356 -22.26 -6.39 -17.01
N HIS A 357 -23.50 -6.70 -17.42
CA HIS A 357 -23.82 -7.91 -18.19
C HIS A 357 -23.88 -7.67 -19.71
N ALA A 358 -23.56 -6.46 -20.17
CA ALA A 358 -23.60 -6.12 -21.58
C ALA A 358 -22.56 -6.92 -22.38
N ARG A 359 -22.88 -7.23 -23.63
CA ARG A 359 -21.94 -7.87 -24.56
C ARG A 359 -20.71 -6.99 -24.78
N ASP A 360 -20.91 -5.70 -24.99
CA ASP A 360 -19.85 -4.74 -25.25
C ASP A 360 -18.82 -4.69 -24.10
N TYR A 361 -19.28 -4.80 -22.85
CA TYR A 361 -18.40 -4.90 -21.70
C TYR A 361 -17.52 -6.16 -21.76
N ARG A 362 -18.11 -7.33 -22.01
CA ARG A 362 -17.36 -8.59 -22.17
C ARG A 362 -16.37 -8.56 -23.34
N ASP A 363 -16.75 -7.92 -24.44
CA ASP A 363 -15.87 -7.77 -25.62
C ASP A 363 -14.67 -6.86 -25.30
N ARG A 364 -14.88 -5.76 -24.55
CA ARG A 364 -13.80 -4.89 -24.05
C ARG A 364 -12.84 -5.63 -23.12
N LEU A 365 -13.37 -6.40 -22.16
CA LEU A 365 -12.55 -7.22 -21.25
C LEU A 365 -11.72 -8.25 -22.00
N SER A 366 -12.32 -8.96 -22.96
CA SER A 366 -11.65 -9.96 -23.79
C SER A 366 -10.54 -9.36 -24.64
N LEU A 367 -10.76 -8.15 -25.19
CA LEU A 367 -9.74 -7.41 -25.94
C LEU A 367 -8.55 -7.03 -25.05
N LEU A 368 -8.79 -6.55 -23.82
CA LEU A 368 -7.73 -6.22 -22.87
C LEU A 368 -6.94 -7.47 -22.46
N GLU A 369 -7.62 -8.58 -22.17
CA GLU A 369 -6.97 -9.86 -21.86
C GLU A 369 -6.08 -10.32 -23.04
N TRP A 370 -6.58 -10.22 -24.27
CA TRP A 370 -5.82 -10.55 -25.47
C TRP A 370 -4.59 -9.66 -25.64
N LYS A 371 -4.73 -8.33 -25.46
CA LYS A 371 -3.61 -7.38 -25.53
C LYS A 371 -2.53 -7.71 -24.50
N LEU A 372 -2.92 -7.94 -23.24
CA LEU A 372 -2.01 -8.33 -22.15
C LEU A 372 -1.29 -9.67 -22.40
N LYS A 373 -1.96 -10.63 -23.06
CA LYS A 373 -1.35 -11.90 -23.47
C LYS A 373 -0.35 -11.73 -24.63
N LYS A 374 -0.53 -10.72 -25.48
CA LYS A 374 0.33 -10.43 -26.64
C LYS A 374 1.56 -9.60 -26.29
N VAL A 375 1.56 -8.90 -25.16
CA VAL A 375 2.77 -8.27 -24.64
C VAL A 375 3.85 -9.36 -24.49
N PRO A 376 5.05 -9.20 -25.08
CA PRO A 376 6.11 -10.21 -25.05
C PRO A 376 6.38 -10.69 -23.63
N ALA A 377 6.13 -11.98 -23.38
CA ALA A 377 6.46 -12.59 -22.10
C ALA A 377 7.98 -12.54 -21.94
N MET A 378 8.46 -11.76 -20.97
CA MET A 378 9.89 -11.64 -20.71
C MET A 378 10.33 -12.80 -19.81
N GLU A 379 10.35 -14.01 -20.36
CA GLU A 379 10.86 -15.17 -19.65
C GLU A 379 12.40 -15.13 -19.64
N PRO A 380 13.05 -15.36 -18.49
CA PRO A 380 14.47 -15.65 -18.47
C PRO A 380 14.67 -16.97 -19.21
N THR A 381 15.04 -16.89 -20.49
CA THR A 381 15.30 -18.08 -21.29
C THR A 381 16.58 -18.72 -20.75
N ASP A 382 16.53 -20.01 -20.40
CA ASP A 382 17.68 -20.78 -19.87
C ASP A 382 18.88 -20.87 -20.84
N GLN A 383 18.84 -20.23 -22.03
CA GLN A 383 19.76 -20.47 -23.13
C GLN A 383 20.44 -19.21 -23.72
N ARG A 384 20.33 -18.03 -23.10
CA ARG A 384 21.15 -16.86 -23.48
C ARG A 384 21.64 -16.12 -22.24
N PRO A 385 22.94 -15.80 -22.12
CA PRO A 385 23.43 -14.97 -21.02
C PRO A 385 22.94 -13.54 -21.22
N LEU A 386 21.73 -13.26 -20.74
CA LEU A 386 21.27 -11.91 -20.45
C LEU A 386 22.20 -11.34 -19.36
N THR A 387 22.59 -10.08 -19.48
CA THR A 387 23.33 -9.44 -18.40
C THR A 387 22.47 -9.49 -17.13
N PRO A 388 23.05 -9.57 -15.91
CA PRO A 388 22.27 -9.63 -14.67
C PRO A 388 21.21 -8.53 -14.54
N LYS A 389 21.41 -7.40 -15.23
CA LYS A 389 20.59 -6.18 -15.21
C LYS A 389 19.32 -6.29 -16.07
N SER A 390 19.43 -6.75 -17.33
CA SER A 390 18.26 -6.91 -18.22
C SER A 390 17.26 -7.95 -17.70
N THR A 391 17.76 -8.93 -16.94
CA THR A 391 16.95 -10.01 -16.37
C THR A 391 16.00 -9.52 -15.28
N ILE A 392 16.40 -8.55 -14.46
CA ILE A 392 15.54 -8.01 -13.39
C ILE A 392 14.34 -7.26 -14.00
N MET A 393 14.58 -6.42 -15.01
CA MET A 393 13.48 -5.64 -15.62
C MET A 393 12.50 -6.49 -16.41
N ALA A 394 12.99 -7.55 -17.06
CA ALA A 394 12.18 -8.60 -17.63
C ALA A 394 11.25 -9.26 -16.60
N VAL A 395 11.84 -9.71 -15.48
CA VAL A 395 11.11 -10.36 -14.39
C VAL A 395 10.04 -9.44 -13.78
N VAL A 396 10.37 -8.17 -13.57
CA VAL A 396 9.46 -7.17 -12.99
C VAL A 396 8.30 -6.87 -13.94
N SER A 397 8.59 -6.72 -15.23
CA SER A 397 7.56 -6.49 -16.25
C SER A 397 6.61 -7.68 -16.36
N GLU A 398 7.13 -8.90 -16.31
CA GLU A 398 6.31 -10.12 -16.30
C GLU A 398 5.45 -10.22 -15.04
N LEU A 399 5.97 -9.86 -13.86
CA LEU A 399 5.18 -9.83 -12.63
C LEU A 399 4.02 -8.84 -12.70
N HIS A 400 4.25 -7.65 -13.24
CA HIS A 400 3.18 -6.67 -13.43
C HIS A 400 2.16 -7.17 -14.44
N ARG A 401 2.59 -7.78 -15.55
CA ARG A 401 1.70 -8.34 -16.56
C ARG A 401 0.79 -9.43 -15.99
N LEU A 402 1.36 -10.35 -15.22
CA LEU A 402 0.61 -11.40 -14.53
C LEU A 402 -0.33 -10.84 -13.46
N ALA A 403 0.09 -9.80 -12.73
CA ALA A 403 -0.74 -9.12 -11.75
C ALA A 403 -1.92 -8.41 -12.43
N THR A 404 -1.71 -7.69 -13.53
CA THR A 404 -2.78 -7.04 -14.30
C THR A 404 -3.76 -8.06 -14.90
N LEU A 405 -3.28 -9.19 -15.44
CA LEU A 405 -4.15 -10.27 -15.92
C LEU A 405 -5.00 -10.86 -14.79
N THR A 406 -4.39 -11.13 -13.64
CA THR A 406 -5.07 -11.66 -12.46
C THR A 406 -6.11 -10.66 -11.94
N TYR A 407 -5.74 -9.39 -11.84
CA TYR A 407 -6.63 -8.32 -11.43
C TYR A 407 -7.80 -8.15 -12.40
N LEU A 408 -7.57 -8.10 -13.71
CA LEU A 408 -8.63 -8.02 -14.73
C LEU A 408 -9.65 -9.15 -14.58
N GLU A 409 -9.19 -10.39 -14.47
CA GLU A 409 -10.04 -11.57 -14.35
C GLU A 409 -10.81 -11.62 -13.01
N ARG A 410 -10.20 -11.20 -11.91
CA ARG A 410 -10.87 -11.15 -10.60
C ARG A 410 -11.84 -9.98 -10.46
N ALA A 411 -11.44 -8.80 -10.95
CA ALA A 411 -12.22 -7.59 -10.81
C ALA A 411 -13.40 -7.51 -11.78
N SER A 412 -13.35 -8.24 -12.90
CA SER A 412 -14.49 -8.42 -13.81
C SER A 412 -15.53 -9.44 -13.32
N GLY A 413 -15.35 -9.98 -12.10
CA GLY A 413 -16.30 -10.83 -11.39
C GLY A 413 -16.74 -12.04 -12.20
N ASN A 414 -15.79 -12.93 -12.49
CA ASN A 414 -16.10 -14.19 -13.15
C ASN A 414 -17.05 -15.03 -12.27
N GLU A 415 -18.09 -15.62 -12.87
CA GLU A 415 -19.13 -16.42 -12.21
C GLU A 415 -18.60 -17.70 -11.52
N TYR A 416 -17.30 -17.97 -11.63
CA TYR A 416 -16.65 -19.20 -11.19
C TYR A 416 -15.45 -18.91 -10.26
N PRO A 417 -15.50 -19.39 -9.01
CA PRO A 417 -14.40 -19.32 -8.02
C PRO A 417 -13.04 -19.79 -8.53
N GLU A 418 -13.05 -20.84 -9.36
CA GLU A 418 -11.87 -21.56 -9.83
C GLU A 418 -11.54 -21.26 -11.30
N SER A 419 -11.17 -20.01 -11.61
CA SER A 419 -10.63 -19.71 -12.94
C SER A 419 -9.25 -20.39 -13.10
N HIS A 420 -9.20 -21.46 -13.90
CA HIS A 420 -7.93 -22.14 -14.26
C HIS A 420 -6.89 -21.16 -14.83
N LYS A 421 -7.31 -20.04 -15.43
CA LYS A 421 -6.42 -18.98 -15.90
C LYS A 421 -5.68 -18.31 -14.74
N VAL A 422 -6.41 -17.89 -13.70
CA VAL A 422 -5.84 -17.28 -12.49
C VAL A 422 -4.89 -18.24 -11.79
N ALA A 423 -5.28 -19.50 -11.66
CA ALA A 423 -4.41 -20.53 -11.09
C ALA A 423 -3.07 -20.64 -11.84
N ASN A 424 -3.10 -20.62 -13.18
CA ASN A 424 -1.89 -20.67 -14.01
C ASN A 424 -1.01 -19.42 -13.83
N TRP A 425 -1.60 -18.22 -13.86
CA TRP A 425 -0.85 -16.97 -13.72
C TRP A 425 -0.26 -16.82 -12.32
N THR A 426 -1.03 -17.10 -11.28
CA THR A 426 -0.56 -17.05 -9.88
C THR A 426 0.55 -18.08 -9.65
N ASN A 427 0.41 -19.32 -10.14
CA ASN A 427 1.48 -20.33 -10.05
C ASN A 427 2.78 -19.85 -10.70
N LYS A 428 2.71 -19.21 -11.88
CA LYS A 428 3.89 -18.62 -12.53
C LYS A 428 4.47 -17.48 -11.69
N ALA A 429 3.64 -16.59 -11.17
CA ALA A 429 4.07 -15.48 -10.33
C ALA A 429 4.76 -15.95 -9.04
N PHE A 430 4.20 -16.91 -8.31
CA PHE A 430 4.81 -17.44 -7.09
C PHE A 430 6.16 -18.14 -7.35
N ARG A 431 6.33 -18.80 -8.51
CA ARG A 431 7.65 -19.32 -8.93
C ARG A 431 8.67 -18.20 -9.11
N ILE A 432 8.27 -17.07 -9.69
CA ILE A 432 9.14 -15.89 -9.83
C ILE A 432 9.45 -15.28 -8.45
N LEU A 433 8.42 -15.00 -7.64
CA LEU A 433 8.55 -14.39 -6.31
C LEU A 433 9.45 -15.22 -5.38
N SER A 434 9.38 -16.55 -5.45
CA SER A 434 10.24 -17.46 -4.67
C SER A 434 11.74 -17.28 -4.94
N LYS A 435 12.11 -16.80 -6.13
CA LYS A 435 13.50 -16.61 -6.56
C LYS A 435 14.01 -15.20 -6.29
N LEU A 436 13.13 -14.25 -5.96
CA LEU A 436 13.53 -12.87 -5.70
C LEU A 436 14.13 -12.71 -4.30
N LYS A 437 15.22 -11.94 -4.21
CA LYS A 437 15.81 -11.55 -2.92
C LYS A 437 14.93 -10.54 -2.17
N ALA A 438 14.38 -9.58 -2.89
CA ALA A 438 13.46 -8.55 -2.42
C ALA A 438 12.53 -8.15 -3.59
N CYS A 439 11.34 -7.63 -3.27
CA CYS A 439 10.39 -7.14 -4.26
C CYS A 439 9.92 -5.75 -3.85
N ARG A 440 10.40 -4.72 -4.56
CA ARG A 440 10.09 -3.32 -4.25
C ARG A 440 8.76 -2.83 -4.85
N TRP A 441 8.20 -3.59 -5.78
CA TRP A 441 6.98 -3.21 -6.50
C TRP A 441 5.76 -3.72 -5.76
N LEU A 442 4.98 -2.78 -5.21
CA LEU A 442 3.93 -3.09 -4.23
C LEU A 442 2.64 -3.56 -4.90
N PHE A 443 2.34 -3.07 -6.12
CA PHE A 443 1.17 -3.52 -6.87
C PHE A 443 1.14 -5.05 -7.10
N PRO A 444 2.21 -5.70 -7.63
CA PRO A 444 2.23 -7.16 -7.70
C PRO A 444 2.12 -7.86 -6.34
N LEU A 445 2.70 -7.29 -5.28
CA LEU A 445 2.59 -7.85 -3.93
C LEU A 445 1.16 -7.79 -3.40
N LEU A 446 0.41 -6.72 -3.71
CA LEU A 446 -1.02 -6.63 -3.38
C LEU A 446 -1.80 -7.74 -4.08
N ILE A 447 -1.70 -7.80 -5.41
CA ILE A 447 -2.52 -8.71 -6.21
C ILE A 447 -2.21 -10.17 -5.87
N PHE A 448 -0.94 -10.56 -5.79
CA PHE A 448 -0.59 -11.94 -5.44
C PHE A 448 -0.74 -12.22 -3.95
N GLY A 449 -0.69 -11.20 -3.09
CA GLY A 449 -1.12 -11.27 -1.69
C GLY A 449 -2.57 -11.70 -1.58
N SER A 450 -3.46 -11.04 -2.32
CA SER A 450 -4.88 -11.40 -2.38
C SER A 450 -5.17 -12.82 -2.90
N GLU A 451 -4.20 -13.44 -3.59
CA GLU A 451 -4.30 -14.80 -4.17
C GLU A 451 -3.49 -15.86 -3.38
N ALA A 452 -3.00 -15.49 -2.19
CA ALA A 452 -2.27 -16.38 -1.30
C ALA A 452 -3.22 -17.18 -0.41
N HIS A 453 -3.91 -18.13 -1.02
CA HIS A 453 -4.92 -18.98 -0.36
C HIS A 453 -4.34 -20.14 0.48
N SER A 454 -3.03 -20.40 0.39
CA SER A 454 -2.35 -21.44 1.18
C SER A 454 -1.32 -20.85 2.12
N ASP A 455 -1.11 -21.51 3.26
CA ASP A 455 -0.13 -21.09 4.28
C ASP A 455 1.29 -20.99 3.70
N GLU A 456 1.65 -21.85 2.75
CA GLU A 456 2.96 -21.78 2.08
C GLU A 456 3.11 -20.49 1.28
N ARG A 457 2.06 -20.07 0.56
CA ARG A 457 2.05 -18.82 -0.21
C ARG A 457 2.05 -17.61 0.70
N ARG A 458 1.24 -17.61 1.76
CA ARG A 458 1.20 -16.54 2.77
C ARG A 458 2.57 -16.36 3.42
N LYS A 459 3.20 -17.46 3.86
CA LYS A 459 4.55 -17.46 4.43
C LYS A 459 5.61 -16.95 3.47
N LEU A 460 5.57 -17.37 2.20
CA LEU A 460 6.51 -16.89 1.18
C LEU A 460 6.44 -15.37 1.02
N LEU A 461 5.23 -14.81 0.97
CA LEU A 461 5.03 -13.36 0.83
C LEU A 461 5.47 -12.59 2.08
N LEU A 462 5.13 -13.07 3.28
CA LEU A 462 5.56 -12.45 4.53
C LEU A 462 7.09 -12.44 4.66
N ASP A 463 7.77 -13.53 4.27
CA ASP A 463 9.22 -13.58 4.22
C ASP A 463 9.80 -12.60 3.18
N LEU A 464 9.24 -12.57 1.97
CA LEU A 464 9.67 -11.66 0.92
C LEU A 464 9.50 -10.19 1.31
N MET A 465 8.37 -9.81 1.92
CA MET A 465 8.12 -8.47 2.46
C MET A 465 9.12 -8.14 3.58
N SER A 466 9.38 -9.09 4.49
CA SER A 466 10.36 -8.91 5.57
C SER A 466 11.79 -8.72 5.08
N ARG A 467 12.19 -9.43 4.00
CA ARG A 467 13.49 -9.22 3.34
C ARG A 467 13.55 -7.88 2.62
N THR A 468 12.45 -7.48 1.98
CA THR A 468 12.36 -6.19 1.28
C THR A 468 12.49 -5.02 2.25
N GLU A 469 11.79 -5.04 3.40
CA GLU A 469 11.89 -3.99 4.44
C GLU A 469 13.30 -3.77 4.95
N LYS A 470 14.06 -4.86 5.13
CA LYS A 470 15.46 -4.79 5.57
C LYS A 470 16.35 -4.09 4.53
N GLU A 471 15.98 -4.15 3.25
CA GLU A 471 16.75 -3.60 2.14
C GLU A 471 16.35 -2.15 1.80
N THR A 472 15.06 -1.78 1.92
CA THR A 472 14.56 -0.45 1.51
C THR A 472 14.41 0.56 2.64
N ARG A 473 14.39 0.12 3.92
CA ARG A 473 14.08 0.99 5.08
C ARG A 473 12.77 1.82 4.94
N GLY A 474 11.89 1.47 4.00
CA GLY A 474 10.73 2.28 3.62
C GLY A 474 9.42 1.85 4.27
N ARG A 475 8.54 2.82 4.58
CA ARG A 475 7.21 2.62 5.18
C ARG A 475 6.19 1.89 4.27
N SER A 476 6.43 1.92 2.97
CA SER A 476 5.48 1.41 1.97
C SER A 476 5.31 -0.12 2.02
N VAL A 477 6.36 -0.85 2.41
CA VAL A 477 6.30 -2.31 2.55
C VAL A 477 5.48 -2.75 3.77
N GLU A 478 5.50 -1.95 4.84
CA GLU A 478 4.69 -2.23 6.03
C GLU A 478 3.21 -1.97 5.75
N CYS A 479 2.90 -0.90 5.02
CA CYS A 479 1.53 -0.63 4.55
C CYS A 479 0.98 -1.78 3.70
N ILE A 480 1.75 -2.28 2.72
CA ILE A 480 1.28 -3.40 1.89
C ILE A 480 1.12 -4.70 2.69
N ARG A 481 1.97 -4.96 3.68
CA ARG A 481 1.81 -6.11 4.57
C ARG A 481 0.47 -6.04 5.29
N SER A 482 0.18 -4.91 5.92
CA SER A 482 -1.07 -4.75 6.67
C SER A 482 -2.30 -4.80 5.78
N LEU A 483 -2.24 -4.29 4.55
CA LEU A 483 -3.31 -4.44 3.56
C LEU A 483 -3.56 -5.92 3.21
N VAL A 484 -2.50 -6.66 2.91
CA VAL A 484 -2.61 -8.07 2.53
C VAL A 484 -3.08 -8.94 3.70
N GLU A 485 -2.58 -8.70 4.91
CA GLU A 485 -3.06 -9.39 6.11
C GLU A 485 -4.55 -9.10 6.37
N SER A 486 -5.01 -7.85 6.20
CA SER A 486 -6.43 -7.53 6.29
C SER A 486 -7.27 -8.25 5.24
N ILE A 487 -6.77 -8.40 4.01
CA ILE A 487 -7.45 -9.19 2.96
C ILE A 487 -7.58 -10.65 3.41
N TRP A 488 -6.51 -11.25 3.94
CA TRP A 488 -6.54 -12.62 4.44
C TRP A 488 -7.51 -12.80 5.60
N VAL A 489 -7.60 -11.83 6.51
CA VAL A 489 -8.61 -11.87 7.59
C VAL A 489 -10.03 -11.92 7.01
N GLN A 490 -10.32 -11.10 5.99
CA GLN A 490 -11.65 -11.11 5.36
C GLN A 490 -11.94 -12.43 4.66
N ASP A 491 -10.95 -13.04 4.01
CA ASP A 491 -11.08 -14.36 3.38
C ASP A 491 -11.26 -15.47 4.42
N ASP A 492 -10.54 -15.42 5.55
CA ASP A 492 -10.62 -16.41 6.63
C ASP A 492 -11.94 -16.33 7.42
N LEU A 493 -12.57 -15.13 7.48
CA LEU A 493 -13.88 -14.93 8.09
C LEU A 493 -15.04 -15.37 7.17
N ALA A 494 -14.82 -15.36 5.86
CA ALA A 494 -15.90 -15.59 4.90
C ALA A 494 -16.34 -17.05 4.84
N VAL A 495 -17.67 -17.25 4.86
CA VAL A 495 -18.31 -18.57 4.67
C VAL A 495 -18.48 -18.90 3.18
N GLY A 496 -18.10 -17.98 2.27
CA GLY A 496 -18.11 -18.12 0.81
C GLY A 496 -17.20 -17.07 0.17
N GLU A 497 -17.18 -16.97 -1.17
CA GLU A 497 -16.33 -15.98 -1.84
C GLU A 497 -16.88 -14.56 -1.74
N LEU A 498 -16.03 -13.64 -1.27
CA LEU A 498 -16.31 -12.20 -1.29
C LEU A 498 -16.04 -11.64 -2.69
N VAL A 499 -16.87 -10.68 -3.12
CA VAL A 499 -16.63 -9.95 -4.36
C VAL A 499 -15.29 -9.24 -4.28
N TYR A 500 -14.38 -9.59 -5.19
CA TYR A 500 -12.98 -9.16 -5.16
C TYR A 500 -12.81 -7.63 -5.07
N VAL A 501 -13.55 -6.88 -5.89
CA VAL A 501 -13.51 -5.41 -5.92
C VAL A 501 -13.98 -4.82 -4.59
N ASN A 502 -15.12 -5.29 -4.06
CA ASN A 502 -15.65 -4.80 -2.79
C ASN A 502 -14.68 -5.07 -1.63
N LYS A 503 -14.03 -6.23 -1.64
CA LYS A 503 -13.01 -6.59 -0.64
C LYS A 503 -11.82 -5.63 -0.70
N LEU A 504 -11.28 -5.36 -1.91
CA LEU A 504 -10.21 -4.36 -2.07
C LEU A 504 -10.68 -2.97 -1.62
N GLU A 505 -11.88 -2.55 -1.98
CA GLU A 505 -12.40 -1.23 -1.63
C GLU A 505 -12.55 -1.05 -0.12
N ALA A 506 -13.12 -2.04 0.57
CA ALA A 506 -13.30 -2.00 2.02
C ALA A 506 -11.94 -1.96 2.74
N VAL A 507 -11.00 -2.83 2.34
CA VAL A 507 -9.67 -2.88 2.96
C VAL A 507 -8.89 -1.59 2.70
N LEU A 508 -8.84 -1.09 1.46
CA LEU A 508 -8.09 0.13 1.14
C LEU A 508 -8.72 1.36 1.81
N SER A 509 -10.05 1.45 1.86
CA SER A 509 -10.76 2.58 2.48
C SER A 509 -10.66 2.62 4.01
N SER A 510 -10.31 1.50 4.64
CA SER A 510 -10.06 1.41 6.09
C SER A 510 -8.85 2.24 6.55
N TYR A 511 -7.92 2.56 5.64
CA TYR A 511 -6.76 3.39 5.92
C TYR A 511 -7.09 4.89 5.80
N SER A 512 -6.49 5.69 6.69
CA SER A 512 -6.70 7.15 6.75
C SER A 512 -6.12 7.89 5.55
N LEU A 513 -5.00 7.41 5.03
CA LEU A 513 -4.30 7.95 3.88
C LEU A 513 -4.53 7.06 2.67
N LEU A 514 -4.47 7.65 1.48
CA LEU A 514 -4.54 6.90 0.23
C LEU A 514 -3.31 5.98 0.14
N PRO A 515 -3.50 4.64 0.06
CA PRO A 515 -2.39 3.73 -0.09
C PRO A 515 -1.59 4.03 -1.37
N VAL A 516 -0.28 3.84 -1.31
CA VAL A 516 0.64 4.13 -2.40
C VAL A 516 1.28 2.81 -2.83
N PHE A 517 1.11 2.43 -4.10
CA PHE A 517 1.60 1.13 -4.62
C PHE A 517 2.85 1.21 -5.49
N VAL A 518 3.47 2.40 -5.56
CA VAL A 518 4.76 2.63 -6.23
C VAL A 518 5.94 2.16 -5.41
#